data_AF-A0A2R6QQD4-F1
#
_entry.id   AF-A0A2R6QQD4-F1
#
_cell.length_a   1.000
_cell.length_b   1.000
_cell.length_c   1.000
_cell.angle_alpha   90.00
_cell.angle_beta   90.00
_cell.angle_gamma   90.00
#
_symmetry.space_group_name_H-M   'P 1'
#
loop_
_entity.id
_entity.type
_entity.pdbx_description
1 polymer ?
#
loop_
_entity_poly.entity_id
_entity_poly.type
_entity_poly.pdbx_seq_one_letter_code
_entity_poly.pdbx_strand_id
1 'polypeptide(L)'
;MDGQVDHYIILGLPSGAEGSQISEKEITKAYRKKALELHPDKRPDDRNAHSDILQLNASYEILKDEKARKLFDDLLRIRRDKVQRRSQHDSKRQRMMSDLEKREQAAFAPDPAAKAQEEEQIISMKLKEEIARIRAMQANKVALATPTQRKEATVGGWESSMDGGGSGLDKEKVLKVSWEKIGDDYSAQRLRELFEKFGKVEDVVIKSSKRTLKRGSALVVMASKDAAVAATGTVCGNLTNPLLVLPLQPAVATAFTRPHEQHVEPDGPKLNNLVGAGYQSFEASVLKKMMQKAAEKQK
;
A
#
# COMPACT_ATOMS: atom_id res chain seq x y z
N MET A 1 41.69 -1.97 -30.44
CA MET A 1 40.25 -2.25 -30.59
C MET A 1 40.08 -3.73 -30.31
N ASP A 2 40.16 -4.14 -29.05
CA ASP A 2 40.00 -5.56 -28.68
C ASP A 2 38.82 -5.65 -27.72
N GLY A 3 37.66 -5.33 -28.28
CA GLY A 3 36.37 -5.51 -27.64
C GLY A 3 36.06 -6.99 -27.53
N GLN A 4 36.84 -7.70 -26.73
CA GLN A 4 36.67 -9.06 -26.20
C GLN A 4 35.66 -9.94 -26.95
N VAL A 5 35.91 -10.13 -28.25
CA VAL A 5 35.01 -10.86 -29.13
C VAL A 5 35.16 -12.34 -28.85
N ASP A 6 34.04 -13.06 -28.90
CA ASP A 6 34.07 -14.50 -28.70
C ASP A 6 34.48 -15.21 -29.99
N HIS A 7 35.67 -15.80 -29.99
CA HIS A 7 36.22 -16.50 -31.16
C HIS A 7 35.36 -17.69 -31.59
N TYR A 8 34.69 -18.38 -30.66
CA TYR A 8 33.78 -19.48 -31.02
C TYR A 8 32.57 -18.96 -31.81
N ILE A 9 32.00 -17.82 -31.39
CA ILE A 9 30.85 -17.21 -32.08
C ILE A 9 31.22 -16.76 -33.49
N ILE A 10 32.43 -16.23 -33.69
CA ILE A 10 32.90 -15.81 -35.03
C ILE A 10 32.94 -17.00 -36.00
N LEU A 11 33.42 -18.15 -35.53
CA LEU A 11 33.47 -19.40 -36.29
C LEU A 11 32.08 -20.07 -36.44
N GLY A 12 31.05 -19.56 -35.78
CA GLY A 12 29.71 -20.15 -35.78
C GLY A 12 29.58 -21.38 -34.88
N LEU A 13 30.41 -21.47 -33.85
CA LEU A 13 30.43 -22.54 -32.85
C LEU A 13 29.78 -22.08 -31.54
N PRO A 14 29.22 -22.99 -30.74
CA PRO A 14 28.67 -22.65 -29.44
C PRO A 14 29.77 -22.14 -28.50
N SER A 15 29.48 -21.07 -27.77
CA SER A 15 30.38 -20.48 -26.78
C SER A 15 30.24 -21.15 -25.40
N GLY A 16 31.34 -21.18 -24.65
CA GLY A 16 31.32 -21.55 -23.23
C GLY A 16 31.76 -22.98 -22.97
N ALA A 17 30.98 -23.71 -22.16
CA ALA A 17 31.34 -25.08 -21.76
C ALA A 17 31.36 -26.02 -22.97
N GLU A 18 30.40 -25.87 -23.88
CA GLU A 18 30.36 -26.61 -25.14
C GLU A 18 31.54 -26.26 -26.03
N GLY A 19 31.88 -24.97 -26.14
CA GLY A 19 33.02 -24.49 -26.93
C GLY A 19 34.37 -25.12 -26.53
N SER A 20 34.59 -25.33 -25.24
CA SER A 20 35.82 -25.97 -24.74
C SER A 20 35.90 -27.47 -25.07
N GLN A 21 34.76 -28.13 -25.29
CA GLN A 21 34.70 -29.56 -25.65
C GLN A 21 34.89 -29.83 -27.15
N ILE A 22 34.83 -28.80 -28.00
CA ILE A 22 34.92 -28.94 -29.45
C ILE A 22 36.30 -29.44 -29.88
N SER A 23 36.36 -30.40 -30.81
CA SER A 23 37.65 -30.89 -31.33
C SER A 23 38.27 -29.90 -32.34
N GLU A 24 39.59 -29.87 -32.47
CA GLU A 24 40.30 -29.08 -33.48
C GLU A 24 39.82 -29.38 -34.92
N LYS A 25 39.39 -30.63 -35.16
CA LYS A 25 38.81 -31.06 -36.45
C LYS A 25 37.51 -30.31 -36.75
N GLU A 26 36.68 -30.10 -35.74
CA GLU A 26 35.42 -29.38 -35.86
C GLU A 26 35.65 -27.88 -36.03
N ILE A 27 36.63 -27.30 -35.32
CA ILE A 27 37.08 -25.92 -35.50
C ILE A 27 37.55 -25.69 -36.93
N THR A 28 38.38 -26.58 -37.47
CA THR A 28 38.87 -26.49 -38.84
C THR A 28 37.75 -26.64 -39.87
N LYS A 29 36.79 -27.54 -39.63
CA LYS A 29 35.62 -27.71 -40.49
C LYS A 29 34.73 -26.46 -40.50
N ALA A 30 34.47 -25.88 -39.33
CA ALA A 30 33.67 -24.67 -39.17
C ALA A 30 34.35 -23.48 -39.85
N TYR A 31 35.66 -23.30 -39.65
CA TYR A 31 36.46 -22.28 -40.32
C TYR A 31 36.35 -22.38 -41.85
N ARG A 32 36.54 -23.57 -42.44
CA ARG A 32 36.43 -23.75 -43.89
C ARG A 32 35.04 -23.38 -44.42
N LYS A 33 33.98 -23.77 -43.70
CA LYS A 33 32.61 -23.42 -44.07
C LYS A 33 32.38 -21.91 -44.03
N LYS A 34 32.76 -21.27 -42.92
CA LYS A 34 32.64 -19.81 -42.73
C LYS A 34 33.49 -19.01 -43.71
N ALA A 35 34.69 -19.47 -44.03
CA ALA A 35 35.58 -18.80 -44.98
C ALA A 35 34.98 -18.78 -46.40
N LEU A 36 34.32 -19.86 -46.80
CA LEU A 36 33.62 -19.92 -48.09
C LEU A 36 32.39 -19.01 -48.13
N GLU A 37 31.69 -18.82 -47.00
CA GLU A 37 30.53 -17.94 -46.88
C GLU A 37 30.95 -16.45 -46.89
N LEU A 38 32.07 -16.13 -46.23
CA LEU A 38 32.54 -14.76 -46.06
C LEU A 38 33.52 -14.29 -47.16
N HIS A 39 33.89 -15.15 -48.11
CA HIS A 39 34.85 -14.85 -49.18
C HIS A 39 34.46 -13.61 -50.02
N PRO A 40 35.37 -12.66 -50.32
CA PRO A 40 35.05 -11.44 -51.09
C PRO A 40 34.54 -11.76 -52.49
N ASP A 41 34.99 -12.87 -53.09
CA ASP A 41 34.51 -13.32 -54.40
C ASP A 41 33.00 -13.62 -54.43
N LYS A 42 32.43 -14.08 -53.30
CA LYS A 42 30.99 -14.34 -53.17
C LYS A 42 30.21 -13.13 -52.65
N ARG A 43 30.90 -12.15 -52.05
CA ARG A 43 30.32 -10.93 -51.48
C ARG A 43 31.01 -9.68 -52.05
N PRO A 44 30.98 -9.47 -53.38
CA PRO A 44 31.65 -8.33 -54.01
C PRO A 44 31.05 -6.97 -53.60
N ASP A 45 29.77 -6.94 -53.22
CA ASP A 45 29.05 -5.71 -52.87
C ASP A 45 29.23 -5.28 -51.39
N ASP A 46 29.83 -6.14 -50.56
CA ASP A 46 29.96 -5.86 -49.13
C ASP A 46 31.35 -5.29 -48.78
N ARG A 47 31.35 -4.03 -48.32
CA ARG A 47 32.56 -3.32 -47.90
C ARG A 47 33.24 -3.96 -46.68
N ASN A 48 32.52 -4.75 -45.88
CA ASN A 48 33.03 -5.42 -44.69
C ASN A 48 33.51 -6.86 -44.95
N ALA A 49 33.37 -7.39 -46.17
CA ALA A 49 33.78 -8.77 -46.48
C ALA A 49 35.26 -9.04 -46.14
N HIS A 50 36.13 -8.05 -46.39
CA HIS A 50 37.55 -8.16 -46.06
C HIS A 50 37.81 -8.18 -44.55
N SER A 51 37.14 -7.32 -43.78
CA SER A 51 37.29 -7.28 -42.31
C SER A 51 36.74 -8.55 -41.66
N ASP A 52 35.64 -9.09 -42.16
CA ASP A 52 35.02 -10.31 -41.64
C ASP A 52 35.96 -11.52 -41.77
N ILE A 53 36.64 -11.66 -42.91
CA ILE A 53 37.63 -12.73 -43.12
C ILE A 53 38.86 -12.53 -42.26
N LEU A 54 39.34 -11.28 -42.14
CA LEU A 54 40.49 -11.00 -41.29
C LEU A 54 40.19 -11.41 -39.83
N GLN A 55 38.99 -11.09 -39.36
CA GLN A 55 38.52 -11.46 -38.03
C GLN A 55 38.31 -12.98 -37.88
N LEU A 56 37.81 -13.65 -38.93
CA LEU A 56 37.69 -15.11 -38.96
C LEU A 56 39.06 -15.79 -38.88
N ASN A 57 40.05 -15.32 -39.64
CA ASN A 57 41.41 -15.84 -39.64
C ASN A 57 42.07 -15.66 -38.28
N ALA A 58 42.00 -14.46 -37.70
CA ALA A 58 42.53 -14.19 -36.36
C ALA A 58 41.90 -15.11 -35.30
N SER A 59 40.59 -15.36 -35.40
CA SER A 59 39.88 -16.25 -34.48
C SER A 59 40.28 -17.71 -34.66
N TYR A 60 40.49 -18.16 -35.90
CA TYR A 60 40.97 -19.50 -36.19
C TYR A 60 42.38 -19.72 -35.66
N GLU A 61 43.29 -18.74 -35.80
CA GLU A 61 44.66 -18.84 -35.28
C GLU A 61 44.68 -19.01 -33.75
N ILE A 62 43.84 -18.25 -33.03
CA ILE A 62 43.73 -18.34 -31.56
C ILE A 62 43.15 -19.69 -31.12
N LEU A 63 42.15 -20.21 -31.82
CA LEU A 63 41.51 -21.48 -31.47
C LEU A 63 42.30 -22.71 -31.93
N LYS A 64 43.21 -22.55 -32.91
CA LYS A 64 44.09 -23.61 -33.41
C LYS A 64 45.25 -23.90 -32.46
N ASP A 65 45.79 -22.88 -31.79
CA ASP A 65 46.83 -23.09 -30.77
C ASP A 65 46.20 -23.54 -29.45
N GLU A 66 46.51 -24.77 -29.02
CA GLU A 66 46.04 -25.32 -27.74
C GLU A 66 46.33 -24.41 -26.55
N LYS A 67 47.49 -23.72 -26.52
CA LYS A 67 47.87 -22.84 -25.40
C LYS A 67 46.99 -21.59 -25.38
N ALA A 68 46.84 -20.94 -26.53
CA ALA A 68 45.98 -19.77 -26.67
C ALA A 68 44.52 -20.12 -26.37
N ARG A 69 44.05 -21.28 -26.84
CA ARG A 69 42.70 -21.78 -26.57
C ARG A 69 42.44 -22.00 -25.08
N LYS A 70 43.36 -22.63 -24.35
CA LYS A 70 43.22 -22.82 -22.89
C LYS A 70 43.13 -21.49 -22.15
N LEU A 71 43.98 -20.52 -22.47
CA LEU A 71 43.93 -19.19 -21.87
C LEU A 71 42.62 -18.46 -22.19
N PHE A 72 42.14 -18.59 -23.43
CA PHE A 72 40.87 -18.02 -23.83
C PHE A 72 39.69 -18.65 -23.08
N ASP A 73 39.67 -19.97 -22.93
CA ASP A 73 38.64 -20.70 -22.17
C ASP A 73 38.65 -20.28 -20.68
N ASP A 74 39.84 -20.12 -20.08
CA ASP A 74 39.98 -19.60 -18.72
C ASP A 74 39.47 -18.15 -18.59
N LEU A 75 39.75 -17.29 -19.58
CA LEU A 75 39.22 -15.93 -19.62
C LEU A 75 37.69 -15.93 -19.71
N LEU A 76 37.10 -16.82 -20.52
CA LEU A 76 35.64 -16.98 -20.60
C LEU A 76 35.06 -17.43 -19.26
N ARG A 77 35.71 -18.37 -18.56
CA ARG A 77 35.30 -18.81 -17.21
C ARG A 77 35.32 -17.65 -16.22
N ILE A 78 36.44 -16.93 -16.13
CA ILE A 78 36.60 -15.78 -15.24
C ILE A 78 35.55 -14.70 -15.53
N ARG A 79 35.26 -14.43 -16.80
CA ARG A 79 34.24 -13.45 -17.19
C ARG A 79 32.85 -13.87 -16.72
N ARG A 80 32.49 -15.15 -16.93
CA ARG A 80 31.22 -15.71 -16.45
C ARG A 80 31.10 -15.57 -14.94
N ASP A 81 32.13 -15.95 -14.20
CA ASP A 81 32.16 -15.85 -12.74
C ASP A 81 32.06 -14.40 -12.26
N LYS A 82 32.69 -13.45 -12.96
CA LYS A 82 32.61 -12.02 -12.65
C LYS A 82 31.20 -11.48 -12.88
N VAL A 83 30.55 -11.86 -13.98
CA VAL A 83 29.16 -11.45 -14.27
C VAL A 83 28.21 -12.03 -13.22
N GLN A 84 28.39 -13.30 -12.85
CA GLN A 84 27.56 -13.97 -11.86
C GLN A 84 27.72 -13.38 -10.45
N ARG A 85 28.95 -13.12 -10.01
CA ARG A 85 29.19 -12.39 -8.76
C ARG A 85 28.57 -11.00 -8.80
N ARG A 86 28.71 -10.29 -9.92
CA ARG A 86 28.11 -8.96 -10.08
C ARG A 86 26.60 -9.02 -9.97
N SER A 87 25.91 -9.96 -10.62
CA SER A 87 24.44 -10.06 -10.55
C SER A 87 23.92 -10.45 -9.16
N GLN A 88 24.67 -11.30 -8.44
CA GLN A 88 24.36 -11.64 -7.05
C GLN A 88 24.49 -10.43 -6.14
N HIS A 89 25.56 -9.64 -6.30
CA HIS A 89 25.75 -8.41 -5.55
C HIS A 89 24.73 -7.33 -5.94
N ASP A 90 24.33 -7.27 -7.20
CA ASP A 90 23.38 -6.29 -7.71
C ASP A 90 21.98 -6.51 -7.12
N SER A 91 21.50 -7.76 -7.11
CA SER A 91 20.24 -8.12 -6.44
C SER A 91 20.23 -7.73 -4.96
N LYS A 92 21.36 -7.93 -4.25
CA LYS A 92 21.48 -7.55 -2.84
C LYS A 92 21.49 -6.03 -2.68
N ARG A 93 22.22 -5.31 -3.53
CA ARG A 93 22.27 -3.83 -3.54
C ARG A 93 20.90 -3.24 -3.83
N GLN A 94 20.19 -3.75 -4.82
CA GLN A 94 18.86 -3.30 -5.19
C GLN A 94 17.85 -3.49 -4.04
N ARG A 95 17.92 -4.63 -3.33
CA ARG A 95 17.10 -4.83 -2.12
C ARG A 95 17.42 -3.83 -1.02
N MET A 96 18.70 -3.62 -0.70
CA MET A 96 19.11 -2.64 0.30
C MET A 96 18.69 -1.22 -0.08
N MET A 97 18.82 -0.85 -1.36
CA MET A 97 18.37 0.44 -1.88
C MET A 97 16.85 0.59 -1.74
N SER A 98 16.08 -0.42 -2.13
CA SER A 98 14.62 -0.38 -2.02
C SER A 98 14.12 -0.30 -0.56
N ASP A 99 14.86 -0.92 0.37
CA ASP A 99 14.52 -0.89 1.79
C ASP A 99 14.84 0.48 2.40
N LEU A 100 15.98 1.07 2.02
CA LEU A 100 16.37 2.42 2.40
C LEU A 100 15.38 3.45 1.84
N GLU A 101 15.05 3.36 0.56
CA GLU A 101 14.09 4.26 -0.10
C GLU A 101 12.69 4.16 0.50
N LYS A 102 12.21 2.96 0.85
CA LYS A 102 10.94 2.81 1.59
C LYS A 102 10.98 3.47 2.95
N ARG A 103 12.12 3.40 3.65
CA ARG A 103 12.29 4.00 4.97
C ARG A 103 12.33 5.52 4.88
N GLU A 104 13.04 6.06 3.89
CA GLU A 104 13.04 7.49 3.57
C GLU A 104 11.65 7.96 3.17
N GLN A 105 10.95 7.22 2.31
CA GLN A 105 9.59 7.52 1.89
C GLN A 105 8.60 7.45 3.06
N ALA A 106 8.75 6.52 3.99
CA ALA A 106 7.90 6.43 5.17
C ALA A 106 8.20 7.54 6.19
N ALA A 107 9.46 7.92 6.37
CA ALA A 107 9.85 9.04 7.23
C ALA A 107 9.40 10.39 6.66
N PHE A 108 9.38 10.53 5.33
CA PHE A 108 8.93 11.72 4.62
C PHE A 108 7.46 11.63 4.16
N ALA A 109 6.76 10.53 4.47
CA ALA A 109 5.35 10.39 4.14
C ALA A 109 4.56 11.42 4.95
N PRO A 110 3.75 12.28 4.31
CA PRO A 110 2.78 13.09 5.04
C PRO A 110 1.91 12.17 5.88
N ASP A 111 1.59 12.58 7.12
CA ASP A 111 0.73 11.84 8.02
C ASP A 111 -0.51 11.33 7.25
N PRO A 112 -0.83 10.03 7.28
CA PRO A 112 -2.01 9.49 6.59
C PRO A 112 -3.29 10.26 6.94
N ALA A 113 -3.37 10.86 8.13
CA ALA A 113 -4.47 11.74 8.51
C ALA A 113 -4.51 13.04 7.67
N ALA A 114 -3.36 13.65 7.39
CA ALA A 114 -3.27 14.86 6.57
C ALA A 114 -3.66 14.59 5.12
N LYS A 115 -3.22 13.47 4.54
CA LYS A 115 -3.66 13.07 3.18
C LYS A 115 -5.16 12.82 3.09
N ALA A 116 -5.73 12.12 4.08
CA ALA A 116 -7.17 11.89 4.12
C ALA A 116 -7.96 13.20 4.21
N GLN A 117 -7.47 14.17 5.00
CA GLN A 117 -8.08 15.50 5.08
C GLN A 117 -8.01 16.28 3.76
N GLU A 118 -6.88 16.24 3.06
CA GLU A 118 -6.74 16.87 1.74
C GLU A 118 -7.68 16.24 0.71
N GLU A 119 -7.76 14.91 0.67
CA GLU A 119 -8.69 14.20 -0.21
C GLU A 119 -10.15 14.54 0.11
N GLU A 120 -10.52 14.56 1.40
CA GLU A 120 -11.84 15.00 1.85
C GLU A 120 -12.15 16.44 1.42
N GLN A 121 -11.18 17.35 1.49
CA GLN A 121 -11.35 18.74 1.04
C GLN A 121 -11.60 18.81 -0.46
N ILE A 122 -10.83 18.08 -1.27
CA ILE A 122 -11.01 18.02 -2.72
C ILE A 122 -12.40 17.46 -3.05
N ILE A 123 -12.82 16.39 -2.39
CA ILE A 123 -14.16 15.81 -2.56
C ILE A 123 -15.24 16.80 -2.13
N SER A 124 -15.02 17.53 -1.02
CA SER A 124 -15.94 18.54 -0.52
C SER A 124 -16.10 19.71 -1.48
N MET A 125 -15.02 20.16 -2.14
CA MET A 125 -15.06 21.23 -3.13
C MET A 125 -15.84 20.79 -4.36
N LYS A 126 -15.55 19.60 -4.89
CA LYS A 126 -16.29 19.02 -6.02
C LYS A 126 -17.78 18.84 -5.68
N LEU A 127 -18.09 18.41 -4.46
CA LEU A 127 -19.47 18.28 -4.01
C LEU A 127 -20.18 19.63 -3.92
N LYS A 128 -19.51 20.67 -3.41
CA LYS A 128 -20.06 22.03 -3.36
C LYS A 128 -20.35 22.57 -4.76
N GLU A 129 -19.44 22.36 -5.70
CA GLU A 129 -19.61 22.78 -7.10
C GLU A 129 -20.82 22.09 -7.74
N GLU A 130 -20.96 20.78 -7.56
CA GLU A 130 -22.10 20.04 -8.12
C GLU A 130 -23.43 20.47 -7.48
N ILE A 131 -23.46 20.72 -6.16
CA ILE A 131 -24.65 21.26 -5.47
C ILE A 131 -25.01 22.65 -6.02
N ALA A 132 -24.04 23.52 -6.23
CA ALA A 132 -24.26 24.84 -6.81
C ALA A 132 -24.84 24.75 -8.22
N ARG A 133 -24.31 23.83 -9.04
CA ARG A 133 -24.83 23.52 -10.37
C ARG A 133 -26.28 23.04 -10.35
N ILE A 134 -26.62 22.09 -9.47
CA ILE A 134 -27.99 21.58 -9.32
C ILE A 134 -28.94 22.67 -8.87
N ARG A 135 -28.54 23.51 -7.90
CA ARG A 135 -29.34 24.66 -7.45
C ARG A 135 -29.56 25.67 -8.56
N ALA A 136 -28.55 25.96 -9.38
CA ALA A 136 -28.68 26.85 -10.54
C ALA A 136 -29.63 26.25 -11.59
N MET A 137 -29.54 24.95 -11.88
CA MET A 137 -30.46 24.26 -12.79
C MET A 137 -31.90 24.26 -12.25
N GLN A 138 -32.10 24.05 -10.95
CA GLN A 138 -33.42 24.12 -10.33
C GLN A 138 -33.98 25.54 -10.31
N ALA A 139 -33.16 26.55 -10.01
CA ALA A 139 -33.59 27.96 -10.08
C ALA A 139 -34.01 28.34 -11.51
N ASN A 140 -33.25 27.91 -12.52
CA ASN A 140 -33.61 28.15 -13.92
C ASN A 140 -34.88 27.36 -14.32
N LYS A 141 -35.06 26.13 -13.80
CA LYS A 141 -36.28 25.33 -14.02
C LYS A 141 -37.51 25.94 -13.35
N VAL A 142 -37.37 26.56 -12.18
CA VAL A 142 -38.44 27.29 -11.48
C VAL A 142 -38.75 28.62 -12.18
N ALA A 143 -37.73 29.31 -12.70
CA ALA A 143 -37.89 30.54 -13.49
C ALA A 143 -38.57 30.27 -14.85
N LEU A 144 -38.32 29.12 -15.47
CA LEU A 144 -38.99 28.73 -16.73
C LEU A 144 -40.41 28.19 -16.52
N ALA A 145 -40.81 27.88 -15.28
CA ALA A 145 -42.09 27.26 -14.95
C ALA A 145 -43.17 28.22 -14.40
N THR A 146 -42.97 29.54 -14.47
CA THR A 146 -43.96 30.54 -13.99
C THR A 146 -44.44 31.47 -15.11
N PRO A 147 -45.74 31.51 -15.46
CA PRO A 147 -46.36 32.66 -16.11
C PRO A 147 -46.90 33.64 -15.04
N THR A 148 -46.42 34.88 -15.10
CA THR A 148 -46.98 36.17 -14.62
C THR A 148 -48.12 36.15 -13.58
N GLN A 149 -47.87 36.75 -12.39
CA GLN A 149 -48.56 37.98 -11.94
C GLN A 149 -47.86 38.60 -10.70
N ARG A 150 -47.65 39.92 -10.79
CA ARG A 150 -47.12 40.83 -9.75
C ARG A 150 -48.02 40.86 -8.51
N LYS A 151 -47.46 40.91 -7.31
CA LYS A 151 -47.71 41.96 -6.28
C LYS A 151 -46.53 42.09 -5.30
N GLU A 152 -46.02 43.32 -5.26
CA GLU A 152 -45.49 44.13 -4.16
C GLU A 152 -44.54 43.54 -3.11
N ALA A 153 -43.48 44.33 -2.89
CA ALA A 153 -42.35 44.06 -2.04
C ALA A 153 -42.66 44.33 -0.57
N THR A 154 -42.31 43.37 0.28
CA THR A 154 -42.02 43.60 1.70
C THR A 154 -40.67 42.99 2.01
N VAL A 155 -39.76 43.85 2.43
CA VAL A 155 -38.39 43.56 2.86
C VAL A 155 -38.43 42.61 4.04
N GLY A 156 -37.74 41.48 3.92
CA GLY A 156 -37.53 40.51 4.99
C GLY A 156 -36.39 39.58 4.62
N GLY A 157 -35.17 39.98 5.00
CA GLY A 157 -34.00 39.11 4.92
C GLY A 157 -34.20 37.87 5.79
N TRP A 158 -34.06 36.70 5.18
CA TRP A 158 -33.97 35.43 5.89
C TRP A 158 -32.53 34.96 5.82
N GLU A 159 -31.74 35.37 6.81
CA GLU A 159 -30.49 34.71 7.15
C GLU A 159 -30.85 33.37 7.79
N SER A 160 -30.45 32.30 7.10
CA SER A 160 -30.66 30.92 7.52
C SER A 160 -29.65 30.57 8.61
N SER A 161 -29.91 31.06 9.83
CA SER A 161 -29.34 30.51 11.05
C SER A 161 -30.12 29.24 11.39
N MET A 162 -29.64 28.09 10.93
CA MET A 162 -30.04 26.80 11.50
C MET A 162 -29.25 26.61 12.79
N ASP A 163 -29.63 27.36 13.82
CA ASP A 163 -29.34 27.03 15.20
C ASP A 163 -30.33 25.96 15.68
N GLY A 164 -29.80 25.03 16.48
CA GLY A 164 -30.49 23.85 16.96
C GLY A 164 -31.64 24.19 17.91
N GLY A 165 -32.77 23.54 17.73
CA GLY A 165 -33.91 23.69 18.64
C GLY A 165 -34.98 22.64 18.43
N GLY A 166 -34.58 21.39 18.19
CA GLY A 166 -35.52 20.26 18.13
C GLY A 166 -36.11 19.98 19.51
N SER A 167 -37.29 20.55 19.75
CA SER A 167 -38.28 20.22 20.77
C SER A 167 -38.14 18.82 21.39
N GLY A 168 -37.71 18.77 22.65
CA GLY A 168 -38.42 18.06 23.73
C GLY A 168 -38.89 16.62 23.50
N LEU A 169 -38.09 15.77 22.85
CA LEU A 169 -38.20 14.33 23.09
C LEU A 169 -37.14 14.01 24.13
N ASP A 170 -37.57 13.71 25.36
CA ASP A 170 -36.68 13.34 26.46
C ASP A 170 -35.75 12.24 25.97
N LYS A 171 -34.48 12.59 25.70
CA LYS A 171 -33.49 11.66 25.10
C LYS A 171 -33.24 10.44 26.01
N GLU A 172 -33.59 10.59 27.28
CA GLU A 172 -33.58 9.54 28.32
C GLU A 172 -34.68 8.48 28.14
N LYS A 173 -35.72 8.77 27.35
CA LYS A 173 -36.81 7.85 27.01
C LYS A 173 -36.56 7.07 25.72
N VAL A 174 -35.47 7.36 25.01
CA VAL A 174 -35.16 6.79 23.69
C VAL A 174 -34.11 5.70 23.80
N LEU A 175 -34.46 4.53 23.30
CA LEU A 175 -33.61 3.35 23.21
C LEU A 175 -33.17 3.13 21.77
N LYS A 176 -31.87 2.89 21.58
CA LYS A 176 -31.34 2.41 20.31
C LYS A 176 -31.26 0.88 20.36
N VAL A 177 -32.07 0.23 19.54
CA VAL A 177 -32.13 -1.21 19.42
C VAL A 177 -31.43 -1.63 18.13
N SER A 178 -30.49 -2.57 18.21
CA SER A 178 -29.82 -3.10 17.03
C SER A 178 -29.80 -4.62 17.04
N TRP A 179 -29.96 -5.22 15.85
CA TRP A 179 -29.98 -6.67 15.67
C TRP A 179 -29.24 -7.07 14.39
N GLU A 180 -28.88 -8.34 14.31
CA GLU A 180 -28.28 -8.88 13.09
C GLU A 180 -29.39 -9.33 12.12
N LYS A 181 -29.24 -9.07 10.82
CA LYS A 181 -30.25 -9.39 9.81
C LYS A 181 -30.13 -10.85 9.36
N ILE A 182 -30.10 -11.78 10.32
CA ILE A 182 -30.02 -13.23 10.08
C ILE A 182 -31.38 -13.84 10.41
N GLY A 183 -32.12 -14.26 9.39
CA GLY A 183 -33.48 -14.83 9.52
C GLY A 183 -34.60 -13.79 9.46
N ASP A 184 -35.66 -14.02 10.23
CA ASP A 184 -36.83 -13.14 10.28
C ASP A 184 -36.47 -11.73 10.79
N ASP A 185 -36.83 -10.72 10.00
CA ASP A 185 -36.64 -9.32 10.36
C ASP A 185 -37.57 -8.93 11.53
N TYR A 186 -37.03 -8.22 12.52
CA TYR A 186 -37.86 -7.62 13.56
C TYR A 186 -38.72 -6.50 12.96
N SER A 187 -40.02 -6.76 12.85
CA SER A 187 -41.02 -5.77 12.42
C SER A 187 -41.28 -4.74 13.53
N ALA A 188 -41.79 -3.57 13.16
CA ALA A 188 -42.10 -2.52 14.14
C ALA A 188 -43.16 -2.97 15.16
N GLN A 189 -44.06 -3.88 14.76
CA GLN A 189 -45.06 -4.49 15.64
C GLN A 189 -44.41 -5.44 16.65
N ARG A 190 -43.48 -6.28 16.20
CA ARG A 190 -42.78 -7.22 17.08
C ARG A 190 -41.91 -6.53 18.12
N LEU A 191 -41.26 -5.42 17.73
CA LEU A 191 -40.53 -4.59 18.68
C LEU A 191 -41.48 -3.93 19.69
N ARG A 192 -42.65 -3.42 19.25
CA ARG A 192 -43.65 -2.88 20.18
C ARG A 192 -44.10 -3.92 21.22
N GLU A 193 -44.48 -5.12 20.80
CA GLU A 193 -44.87 -6.22 21.72
C GLU A 193 -43.79 -6.55 22.75
N LEU A 194 -42.53 -6.56 22.31
CA LEU A 194 -41.40 -6.91 23.17
C LEU A 194 -41.08 -5.81 24.19
N PHE A 195 -41.19 -4.54 23.78
CA PHE A 195 -40.93 -3.39 24.66
C PHE A 195 -42.14 -3.03 25.52
N GLU A 196 -43.36 -3.42 25.14
CA GLU A 196 -44.58 -3.25 25.92
C GLU A 196 -44.51 -3.94 27.30
N LYS A 197 -43.76 -5.04 27.41
CA LYS A 197 -43.48 -5.71 28.69
C LYS A 197 -42.74 -4.82 29.70
N PHE A 198 -41.96 -3.85 29.20
CA PHE A 198 -41.16 -2.94 30.04
C PHE A 198 -41.88 -1.60 30.26
N GLY A 199 -42.84 -1.25 29.41
CA GLY A 199 -43.70 -0.08 29.55
C GLY A 199 -44.38 0.31 28.24
N LYS A 200 -45.31 1.26 28.30
CA LYS A 200 -46.02 1.76 27.11
C LYS A 200 -45.02 2.36 26.11
N VAL A 201 -45.04 1.88 24.87
CA VAL A 201 -44.19 2.35 23.77
C VAL A 201 -44.92 3.46 23.02
N GLU A 202 -44.29 4.63 22.85
CA GLU A 202 -44.87 5.77 22.12
C GLU A 202 -44.62 5.65 20.62
N ASP A 203 -43.38 5.33 20.23
CA ASP A 203 -43.05 5.20 18.81
C ASP A 203 -41.89 4.21 18.57
N VAL A 204 -41.88 3.59 17.39
CA VAL A 204 -40.82 2.68 16.93
C VAL A 204 -40.45 3.03 15.50
N VAL A 205 -39.23 3.57 15.33
CA VAL A 205 -38.69 3.95 14.03
C VAL A 205 -37.59 2.99 13.63
N ILE A 206 -37.81 2.20 12.57
CA ILE A 206 -36.78 1.30 12.02
C ILE A 206 -35.95 2.08 10.99
N LYS A 207 -34.64 2.15 11.21
CA LYS A 207 -33.68 2.74 10.28
C LYS A 207 -32.98 1.63 9.52
N SER A 208 -33.43 1.37 8.29
CA SER A 208 -32.73 0.50 7.35
C SER A 208 -31.67 1.30 6.59
N SER A 209 -30.39 1.01 6.86
CA SER A 209 -29.27 1.68 6.20
C SER A 209 -28.75 0.84 5.04
N LYS A 210 -28.65 1.42 3.83
CA LYS A 210 -28.02 0.77 2.66
C LYS A 210 -26.54 0.42 2.87
N ARG A 211 -25.87 1.04 3.85
CA ARG A 211 -24.44 0.87 4.15
C ARG A 211 -24.13 -0.34 5.03
N THR A 212 -25.14 -0.90 5.71
CA THR A 212 -25.00 -1.98 6.69
C THR A 212 -26.08 -3.04 6.47
N LEU A 213 -26.06 -3.69 5.30
CA LEU A 213 -27.08 -4.66 4.89
C LEU A 213 -27.25 -5.86 5.86
N LYS A 214 -26.22 -6.14 6.68
CA LYS A 214 -26.16 -7.25 7.63
C LYS A 214 -26.73 -6.93 9.02
N ARG A 215 -27.05 -5.68 9.36
CA ARG A 215 -27.54 -5.30 10.70
C ARG A 215 -28.73 -4.33 10.60
N GLY A 216 -29.80 -4.65 11.32
CA GLY A 216 -30.95 -3.76 11.52
C GLY A 216 -30.74 -2.84 12.71
N SER A 217 -31.27 -1.61 12.61
CA SER A 217 -31.30 -0.67 13.74
C SER A 217 -32.68 -0.03 13.84
N ALA A 218 -33.19 0.12 15.06
CA ALA A 218 -34.40 0.86 15.36
C ALA A 218 -34.18 1.81 16.55
N LEU A 219 -34.99 2.85 16.60
CA LEU A 219 -35.15 3.72 17.75
C LEU A 219 -36.53 3.44 18.34
N VAL A 220 -36.58 3.14 19.63
CA VAL A 220 -37.80 2.90 20.39
C VAL A 220 -37.94 4.02 21.41
N VAL A 221 -39.06 4.75 21.36
CA VAL A 221 -39.40 5.81 22.30
C VAL A 221 -40.37 5.24 23.33
N MET A 222 -39.95 5.20 24.58
CA MET A 222 -40.76 4.72 25.71
C MET A 222 -41.54 5.89 26.34
N ALA A 223 -42.72 5.63 26.89
CA ALA A 223 -43.50 6.65 27.60
C ALA A 223 -42.86 7.07 28.94
N SER A 224 -42.07 6.18 29.56
CA SER A 224 -41.43 6.40 30.86
C SER A 224 -39.92 6.20 30.79
N LYS A 225 -39.18 7.04 31.53
CA LYS A 225 -37.72 6.92 31.72
C LYS A 225 -37.34 5.62 32.41
N ASP A 226 -38.13 5.21 33.40
CA ASP A 226 -37.91 3.99 34.17
C ASP A 226 -38.04 2.73 33.28
N ALA A 227 -39.02 2.74 32.38
CA ALA A 227 -39.20 1.69 31.38
C ALA A 227 -38.00 1.56 30.42
N ALA A 228 -37.36 2.69 30.06
CA ALA A 228 -36.17 2.68 29.23
C ALA A 228 -34.94 2.09 29.95
N VAL A 229 -34.78 2.37 31.24
CA VAL A 229 -33.70 1.81 32.07
C VAL A 229 -33.92 0.31 32.28
N ALA A 230 -35.14 -0.13 32.61
CA ALA A 230 -35.47 -1.54 32.80
C ALA A 230 -35.23 -2.38 31.53
N ALA A 231 -35.55 -1.83 30.36
CA ALA A 231 -35.34 -2.49 29.07
C ALA A 231 -33.85 -2.60 28.69
N THR A 232 -32.99 -1.69 29.16
CA THR A 232 -31.54 -1.76 28.94
C THR A 232 -30.89 -2.88 29.73
N GLY A 233 -31.39 -3.16 30.95
CA GLY A 233 -30.84 -4.17 31.85
C GLY A 233 -31.23 -5.62 31.52
N THR A 234 -32.11 -5.84 30.54
CA THR A 234 -32.66 -7.16 30.21
C THR A 234 -32.28 -7.57 28.79
N VAL A 235 -31.83 -8.81 28.58
CA VAL A 235 -31.58 -9.34 27.24
C VAL A 235 -32.90 -9.52 26.52
N CYS A 236 -33.19 -8.65 25.54
CA CYS A 236 -34.38 -8.72 24.70
C CYS A 236 -34.06 -9.46 23.39
N GLY A 237 -35.00 -10.21 22.83
CA GLY A 237 -34.87 -10.83 21.49
C GLY A 237 -35.16 -12.33 21.45
N ASN A 238 -35.20 -12.89 20.24
CA ASN A 238 -35.31 -14.32 20.00
C ASN A 238 -33.99 -15.03 20.37
N LEU A 239 -34.07 -16.27 20.84
CA LEU A 239 -32.91 -17.06 21.30
C LEU A 239 -31.83 -17.24 20.20
N THR A 240 -32.24 -17.20 18.93
CA THR A 240 -31.37 -17.32 17.75
C THR A 240 -30.73 -15.99 17.33
N ASN A 241 -31.26 -14.84 17.77
CA ASN A 241 -30.80 -13.50 17.38
C ASN A 241 -31.11 -12.46 18.47
N PRO A 242 -30.20 -12.27 19.45
CA PRO A 242 -30.42 -11.34 20.56
C PRO A 242 -30.42 -9.89 20.08
N LEU A 243 -31.32 -9.07 20.64
CA LEU A 243 -31.35 -7.63 20.43
C LEU A 243 -30.36 -6.95 21.39
N LEU A 244 -29.60 -6.00 20.86
CA LEU A 244 -28.77 -5.11 21.66
C LEU A 244 -29.54 -3.81 21.89
N VAL A 245 -29.93 -3.56 23.14
CA VAL A 245 -30.63 -2.36 23.56
C VAL A 245 -29.64 -1.45 24.28
N LEU A 246 -29.44 -0.24 23.76
CA LEU A 246 -28.55 0.77 24.35
C LEU A 246 -29.32 2.07 24.56
N PRO A 247 -29.21 2.70 25.75
CA PRO A 247 -29.80 4.01 25.99
C PRO A 247 -29.05 5.05 25.16
N LEU A 248 -29.77 6.00 24.58
CA LEU A 248 -29.16 7.03 23.72
C LEU A 248 -28.26 8.00 24.50
N GLN A 249 -28.47 8.11 25.81
CA GLN A 249 -27.54 8.73 26.76
C GLN A 249 -27.24 7.77 27.91
N PRO A 250 -25.98 7.48 28.24
CA PRO A 250 -25.65 6.69 29.41
C PRO A 250 -26.04 7.48 30.67
N ALA A 251 -26.87 6.89 31.53
CA ALA A 251 -27.09 7.44 32.87
C ALA A 251 -25.73 7.47 33.59
N VAL A 252 -25.31 8.69 33.94
CA VAL A 252 -24.13 9.10 34.71
C VAL A 252 -23.36 7.93 35.34
N ALA A 253 -22.19 7.62 34.78
CA ALA A 253 -21.19 6.82 35.48
C ALA A 253 -20.69 7.63 36.69
N THR A 254 -21.18 7.29 37.88
CA THR A 254 -20.53 7.70 39.13
C THR A 254 -19.11 7.16 39.10
N ALA A 255 -18.15 8.09 39.04
CA ALA A 255 -16.73 7.82 39.01
C ALA A 255 -16.32 6.96 40.21
N PHE A 256 -15.94 5.71 39.95
CA PHE A 256 -15.13 4.94 40.88
C PHE A 256 -13.68 5.39 40.75
N THR A 257 -13.25 6.23 41.68
CA THR A 257 -11.86 6.57 41.92
C THR A 257 -11.11 5.30 42.31
N ARG A 258 -10.16 4.85 41.49
CA ARG A 258 -9.22 3.78 41.88
C ARG A 258 -8.22 4.36 42.88
N PRO A 259 -7.98 3.73 44.05
CA PRO A 259 -6.89 4.13 44.92
C PRO A 259 -5.57 3.81 44.24
N HIS A 260 -4.65 4.76 44.32
CA HIS A 260 -3.30 4.67 43.83
C HIS A 260 -2.49 3.85 44.82
N GLU A 261 -2.23 2.58 44.52
CA GLU A 261 -1.37 1.73 45.36
C GLU A 261 0.07 1.86 44.87
N GLN A 262 0.89 2.51 45.69
CA GLN A 262 2.33 2.66 45.50
C GLN A 262 3.00 1.31 45.75
N HIS A 263 3.41 0.64 44.67
CA HIS A 263 4.27 -0.52 44.76
C HIS A 263 5.74 -0.06 44.78
N VAL A 264 6.36 -0.13 45.95
CA VAL A 264 7.82 -0.03 46.12
C VAL A 264 8.39 -1.43 45.92
N GLU A 265 9.29 -1.61 44.96
CA GLU A 265 10.08 -2.84 44.79
C GLU A 265 11.57 -2.50 44.72
N PRO A 266 12.44 -3.36 45.26
CA PRO A 266 13.81 -3.01 45.65
C PRO A 266 14.83 -3.10 44.49
N ASP A 267 15.92 -2.36 44.67
CA ASP A 267 17.06 -2.29 43.76
C ASP A 267 17.68 -3.68 43.46
N GLY A 268 17.64 -4.05 42.17
CA GLY A 268 18.35 -5.18 41.56
C GLY A 268 18.78 -4.84 40.13
N PRO A 269 19.87 -5.43 39.60
CA PRO A 269 20.64 -4.84 38.51
C PRO A 269 19.92 -4.95 37.16
N LYS A 270 19.85 -3.82 36.45
CA LYS A 270 19.28 -3.68 35.11
C LYS A 270 20.07 -4.53 34.10
N LEU A 271 19.52 -5.66 33.70
CA LEU A 271 19.97 -6.41 32.52
C LEU A 271 19.42 -5.74 31.25
N ASN A 272 20.07 -4.66 30.81
CA ASN A 272 19.93 -4.14 29.46
C ASN A 272 20.90 -4.86 28.53
N ASN A 273 20.58 -6.09 28.12
CA ASN A 273 21.16 -6.69 26.91
C ASN A 273 20.17 -6.52 25.75
N LEU A 274 19.98 -5.26 25.36
CA LEU A 274 19.34 -4.87 24.12
C LEU A 274 20.39 -4.94 23.01
N VAL A 275 20.16 -5.83 22.05
CA VAL A 275 20.87 -6.01 20.78
C VAL A 275 21.47 -4.69 20.27
N GLY A 276 22.80 -4.53 20.36
CA GLY A 276 23.46 -3.28 19.92
C GLY A 276 24.90 -3.04 20.34
N ALA A 277 25.55 -3.91 21.14
CA ALA A 277 26.91 -3.68 21.63
C ALA A 277 28.00 -4.47 20.88
N GLY A 278 27.86 -4.68 19.57
CA GLY A 278 28.77 -5.54 18.78
C GLY A 278 29.79 -4.83 17.88
N TYR A 279 29.62 -3.54 17.57
CA TYR A 279 30.38 -2.89 16.49
C TYR A 279 31.09 -1.59 16.84
N GLN A 280 30.90 -1.03 18.05
CA GLN A 280 31.51 0.25 18.44
C GLN A 280 33.05 0.20 18.45
N SER A 281 33.64 -0.93 18.85
CA SER A 281 35.10 -1.14 18.83
C SER A 281 35.66 -1.24 17.40
N PHE A 282 34.89 -1.82 16.47
CA PHE A 282 35.25 -1.91 15.06
C PHE A 282 35.12 -0.55 14.36
N GLU A 283 34.03 0.18 14.61
CA GLU A 283 33.81 1.53 14.11
C GLU A 283 34.90 2.49 14.57
N ALA A 284 35.30 2.44 15.84
CA ALA A 284 36.41 3.23 16.37
C ALA A 284 37.75 2.92 15.68
N SER A 285 38.00 1.65 15.35
CA SER A 285 39.20 1.22 14.63
C SER A 285 39.22 1.71 13.18
N VAL A 286 38.08 1.67 12.49
CA VAL A 286 37.93 2.17 11.12
C VAL A 286 38.13 3.70 11.08
N LEU A 287 37.56 4.43 12.04
CA LEU A 287 37.69 5.88 12.12
C LEU A 287 39.15 6.31 12.34
N LYS A 288 39.85 5.62 13.25
CA LYS A 288 41.28 5.84 13.53
C LYS A 288 42.14 5.61 12.28
N LYS A 289 41.83 4.56 11.50
CA LYS A 289 42.54 4.25 10.25
C LYS A 289 42.28 5.28 9.16
N MET A 290 41.06 5.84 9.07
CA MET A 290 40.77 6.96 8.18
C MET A 290 41.53 8.23 8.57
N MET A 291 41.58 8.56 9.87
CA MET A 291 42.30 9.76 10.33
C MET A 291 43.81 9.66 10.09
N GLN A 292 44.42 8.50 10.34
CA GLN A 292 45.85 8.28 10.05
C GLN A 292 46.15 8.42 8.55
N LYS A 293 45.31 7.83 7.69
CA LYS A 293 45.48 7.89 6.24
C LYS A 293 45.23 9.29 5.67
N ALA A 294 44.37 10.08 6.31
CA ALA A 294 44.16 11.49 5.99
C ALA A 294 45.37 12.34 6.39
N ALA A 295 45.97 12.09 7.55
CA ALA A 295 47.17 12.78 8.01
C ALA A 295 48.41 12.45 7.17
N GLU A 296 48.58 11.20 6.72
CA GLU A 296 49.65 10.80 5.80
C GLU A 296 49.52 11.44 4.41
N LYS A 297 48.30 11.78 3.98
CA LYS A 297 48.07 12.45 2.68
C LYS A 297 48.31 13.95 2.69
N GLN A 298 48.46 14.56 3.87
CA GLN A 298 48.70 16.00 4.03
C GLN A 298 50.17 16.34 4.31
N LYS A 299 51.06 15.35 4.26
CA LYS A 299 52.50 15.51 4.48
C LYS A 299 53.27 15.09 3.23
#